data_AF-A0A972PAL2-F1
#
_entry.id   AF-A0A972PAL2-F1
#
_cell.length_a   1.000
_cell.length_b   1.000
_cell.length_c   1.000
_cell.angle_alpha   90.00
_cell.angle_beta   90.00
_cell.angle_gamma   90.00
#
_symmetry.space_group_name_H-M   'P 1'
#
loop_
_entity.id
_entity.type
_entity.pdbx_description
1 polymer ?
#
loop_
_entity_poly.entity_id
_entity_poly.type
_entity_poly.pdbx_seq_one_letter_code
_entity_poly.pdbx_strand_id
1 'polypeptide(L)' 'MSAPRQDSEELRTVQVLCANLKAIGYNQWQIKRLIRDITGTGEIEKLTKQQLGELAEELRQQYEFALKCITVKPDK' A
#
# COMPACT_ATOMS: atom_id res chain seq x y z
N MET A 1 26.22 -11.69 13.16
CA MET A 1 25.32 -10.66 13.72
C MET A 1 24.10 -10.59 12.84
N SER A 2 23.00 -11.23 13.23
CA SER A 2 21.78 -11.30 12.43
C SER A 2 20.83 -10.22 12.94
N ALA A 3 20.47 -9.26 12.10
CA ALA A 3 19.40 -8.32 12.37
C ALA A 3 18.14 -8.82 11.65
N PRO A 4 17.19 -9.51 12.31
CA PRO A 4 16.11 -10.20 11.61
C PRO A 4 14.72 -9.63 11.95
N ARG A 5 14.59 -8.33 12.27
CA ARG A 5 13.32 -7.81 12.82
C ARG A 5 12.77 -6.53 12.20
N GLN A 6 13.56 -5.76 11.46
CA GLN A 6 13.06 -4.50 10.90
C GLN A 6 12.13 -4.75 9.70
N ASP A 7 12.53 -5.59 8.74
CA ASP A 7 11.74 -5.90 7.53
C ASP A 7 10.29 -6.35 7.78
N SER A 8 9.98 -6.84 8.99
CA SER A 8 8.63 -7.29 9.34
C SER A 8 7.64 -6.14 9.61
N GLU A 9 8.12 -4.98 10.04
CA GLU A 9 7.25 -3.86 10.41
C GLU A 9 6.74 -3.13 9.17
N GLU A 10 7.63 -2.75 8.25
CA GLU A 10 7.23 -2.07 7.01
C GLU A 10 6.38 -2.98 6.12
N LEU A 11 6.69 -4.28 6.07
CA LEU A 11 5.86 -5.24 5.36
C LEU A 11 4.44 -5.32 5.94
N ARG A 12 4.30 -5.30 7.28
CA ARG A 12 2.98 -5.24 7.94
C ARG A 12 2.25 -3.95 7.61
N THR A 13 2.94 -2.81 7.60
CA THR A 13 2.34 -1.53 7.20
C THR A 13 1.77 -1.59 5.79
N VAL A 14 2.54 -2.11 4.82
CA VAL A 14 2.07 -2.30 3.44
C VAL A 14 0.86 -3.22 3.39
N GLN A 15 0.86 -4.34 4.14
CA GLN A 15 -0.27 -5.26 4.19
C GLN A 15 -1.54 -4.59 4.76
N VAL A 16 -1.41 -3.79 5.83
CA VAL A 16 -2.52 -3.03 6.42
C VAL A 16 -3.07 -2.01 5.42
N LEU A 17 -2.20 -1.28 4.72
CA LEU A 17 -2.63 -0.31 3.70
C LEU A 17 -3.36 -0.99 2.53
N CYS A 18 -2.89 -2.16 2.08
CA CYS A 18 -3.59 -2.95 1.07
C CYS A 18 -4.98 -3.38 1.55
N ALA A 19 -5.12 -3.78 2.82
CA ALA A 19 -6.41 -4.13 3.41
C ALA A 19 -7.35 -2.92 3.49
N ASN A 20 -6.83 -1.74 3.85
CA ASN A 20 -7.58 -0.50 3.91
C ASN A 20 -8.08 -0.08 2.52
N LEU A 21 -7.22 -0.13 1.49
CA LEU A 21 -7.61 0.12 0.10
C LEU A 21 -8.73 -0.84 -0.35
N LYS A 22 -8.63 -2.12 0.03
CA LYS A 22 -9.68 -3.10 -0.26
C LYS A 22 -11.00 -2.75 0.44
N ALA A 23 -10.94 -2.30 1.69
CA ALA A 23 -12.12 -1.90 2.46
C ALA A 23 -12.87 -0.71 1.83
N ILE A 24 -12.17 0.18 1.13
CA ILE A 24 -12.76 1.33 0.44
C ILE A 24 -13.11 1.05 -1.04
N GLY A 25 -13.00 -0.20 -1.48
CA GLY A 25 -13.52 -0.64 -2.79
C GLY A 25 -12.47 -0.97 -3.85
N TYR A 26 -11.17 -0.91 -3.55
CA TYR A 26 -10.15 -1.37 -4.47
C TYR A 26 -10.17 -2.90 -4.56
N ASN A 27 -10.15 -3.43 -5.78
CA ASN A 27 -10.02 -4.87 -5.99
C ASN A 27 -8.55 -5.30 -5.95
N GLN A 28 -8.33 -6.62 -5.80
CA GLN A 28 -6.99 -7.18 -5.68
C GLN A 28 -6.10 -6.89 -6.91
N TRP A 29 -6.69 -6.82 -8.11
CA TRP A 29 -5.94 -6.52 -9.32
C TRP A 29 -5.45 -5.06 -9.33
N GLN A 30 -6.30 -4.11 -8.92
CA GLN A 30 -5.92 -2.69 -8.79
C GLN A 30 -4.80 -2.51 -7.77
N ILE A 31 -4.89 -3.18 -6.62
CA ILE A 31 -3.86 -3.11 -5.58
C ILE A 31 -2.52 -3.69 -6.10
N LYS A 32 -2.56 -4.86 -6.74
CA LYS A 32 -1.36 -5.47 -7.35
C LYS A 32 -0.74 -4.59 -8.44
N ARG A 33 -1.58 -3.91 -9.22
CA ARG A 33 -1.12 -2.98 -10.25
C ARG A 33 -0.44 -1.77 -9.61
N LEU A 34 -1.05 -1.14 -8.60
CA LEU A 34 -0.45 -0.05 -7.83
C LEU A 34 0.94 -0.42 -7.28
N ILE A 35 1.05 -1.58 -6.62
CA ILE A 35 2.33 -2.05 -6.08
C ILE A 35 3.38 -2.20 -7.19
N ARG A 36 2.98 -2.77 -8.34
CA ARG A 36 3.88 -2.93 -9.48
C ARG A 36 4.28 -1.61 -10.11
N ASP A 37 3.36 -0.66 -10.21
CA ASP A 37 3.62 0.65 -10.80
C ASP A 37 4.59 1.46 -9.92
N ILE A 38 4.53 1.30 -8.59
CA ILE A 38 5.41 1.98 -7.63
C ILE A 38 6.78 1.29 -7.54
N THR A 39 6.82 -0.03 -7.45
CA THR A 39 8.05 -0.78 -7.10
C THR A 39 8.71 -1.49 -8.28
N GLY A 40 8.06 -1.51 -9.45
CA GLY A 40 8.48 -2.28 -10.61
C GLY A 40 8.21 -3.79 -10.51
N THR A 41 7.75 -4.29 -9.36
CA THR A 41 7.49 -5.73 -9.13
C THR A 41 6.19 -5.96 -8.36
N GLY A 42 5.62 -7.16 -8.48
CA GLY A 42 4.49 -7.59 -7.65
C GLY A 42 4.90 -8.33 -6.38
N GLU A 43 6.19 -8.58 -6.19
CA GLU A 43 6.73 -9.43 -5.13
C GLU A 43 7.17 -8.60 -3.93
N ILE A 44 6.20 -8.20 -3.08
CA ILE A 44 6.44 -7.33 -1.91
C ILE A 44 7.50 -7.90 -0.96
N GLU A 45 7.54 -9.22 -0.80
CA GLU A 45 8.48 -9.92 0.09
C GLU A 45 9.94 -9.81 -0.36
N LYS A 46 10.19 -9.43 -1.62
CA LYS A 46 11.54 -9.22 -2.17
C LYS A 46 12.00 -7.76 -2.12
N LEU A 47 11.14 -6.85 -1.67
CA LEU A 47 11.47 -5.44 -1.59
C LEU A 47 12.43 -5.16 -0.45
N THR A 48 13.38 -4.26 -0.68
CA THR A 48 14.24 -3.75 0.37
C THR A 48 13.43 -2.89 1.34
N LYS A 49 13.95 -2.68 2.55
CA LYS A 49 13.33 -1.80 3.56
C LYS A 49 13.02 -0.40 3.02
N GLN A 50 13.92 0.17 2.22
CA GLN A 50 13.70 1.48 1.59
C GLN A 50 12.50 1.44 0.63
N GLN A 51 12.45 0.43 -0.24
CA GLN A 51 11.35 0.25 -1.19
C GLN A 51 10.02 -0.03 -0.48
N LEU A 52 10.03 -0.74 0.65
CA LEU A 52 8.83 -0.93 1.48
C LEU A 52 8.36 0.38 2.09
N GLY A 53 9.28 1.24 2.53
CA GLY A 53 8.98 2.58 3.03
C GLY A 53 8.35 3.47 1.95
N GLU A 54 8.96 3.51 0.76
CA GLU A 54 8.44 4.25 -0.40
C GLU A 54 7.04 3.73 -0.81
N LEU A 55 6.87 2.40 -0.89
CA LEU A 55 5.58 1.79 -1.19
C LEU A 55 4.52 2.11 -0.14
N ALA A 56 4.87 2.07 1.14
CA ALA A 56 3.93 2.39 2.22
C ALA A 56 3.47 3.85 2.15
N GLU A 57 4.36 4.77 1.82
CA GLU A 57 4.02 6.19 1.69
C GLU A 57 3.09 6.44 0.50
N GLU A 58 3.40 5.86 -0.66
CA GLU A 58 2.55 5.96 -1.86
C GLU A 58 1.17 5.33 -1.66
N LEU A 59 1.08 4.14 -1.05
CA LEU A 59 -0.21 3.50 -0.75
C LEU A 59 -1.02 4.31 0.27
N ARG A 60 -0.36 4.99 1.22
CA ARG A 60 -1.02 5.88 2.18
C ARG A 60 -1.61 7.10 1.47
N GLN A 61 -0.85 7.77 0.62
CA GLN A 61 -1.33 8.90 -0.17
C GLN A 61 -2.52 8.50 -1.06
N GLN A 62 -2.43 7.34 -1.71
CA GLN A 62 -3.54 6.81 -2.51
C GLN A 62 -4.79 6.53 -1.68
N TYR A 63 -4.62 5.96 -0.48
CA TYR A 63 -5.72 5.71 0.45
C TYR A 63 -6.38 7.00 0.92
N GLU A 64 -5.60 8.01 1.33
CA GLU A 64 -6.10 9.31 1.76
C GLU A 64 -6.82 10.05 0.62
N PHE A 65 -6.29 9.99 -0.59
CA PHE A 65 -6.94 10.56 -1.77
C PHE A 65 -8.28 9.88 -2.03
N ALA A 66 -8.31 8.54 -2.03
CA ALA A 66 -9.54 7.79 -2.26
C ALA A 66 -10.58 8.05 -1.17
N LEU A 67 -10.16 8.19 0.10
CA LEU A 67 -11.06 8.61 1.19
C LEU A 67 -11.71 9.96 0.87
N LYS A 68 -10.94 10.97 0.44
CA LYS A 68 -11.47 12.29 0.05
C LYS A 68 -12.49 12.17 -1.09
N CYS A 69 -12.23 11.33 -2.09
CA CYS A 69 -13.18 11.11 -3.18
C CYS A 69 -14.49 10.47 -2.71
N ILE A 70 -14.44 9.59 -1.71
CA ILE A 70 -15.63 8.92 -1.17
C ILE A 70 -16.44 9.84 -0.26
N THR A 71 -15.79 10.70 0.53
CA THR A 71 -16.48 11.69 1.37
C THR A 71 -17.07 12.83 0.56
N VAL A 72 -16.50 13.17 -0.60
CA VAL A 72 -17.10 14.09 -1.57
C VAL A 72 -18.12 13.32 -2.43
N LYS A 73 -19.12 12.68 -1.78
CA LYS A 73 -20.35 12.36 -2.51
C LYS A 73 -21.12 13.67 -2.65
N PRO A 74 -21.40 14.17 -3.86
CA PRO A 74 -22.33 15.27 -4.02
C PRO A 74 -23.68 14.80 -3.47
N ASP A 75 -24.24 15.57 -2.53
CA ASP A 75 -25.64 15.47 -2.14
C ASP A 75 -26.47 15.36 -3.43
N LYS A 76 -27.29 14.31 -3.51
CA LYS A 76 -28.31 14.19 -4.54
C LYS A 76 -29.46 15.14 -4.24
#